data_AF-A0AAD5ZTN2-F1
#
_entry.id   AF-A0AAD5ZTN2-F1
#
_cell.length_a   1.000
_cell.length_b   1.000
_cell.length_c   1.000
_cell.angle_alpha   90.00
_cell.angle_beta   90.00
_cell.angle_gamma   90.00
#
_symmetry.space_group_name_H-M   'P 1'
#
loop_
_entity.id
_entity.type
_entity.pdbx_description
1 polymer ?
#
loop_
_entity_poly.entity_id
_entity_poly.type
_entity_poly.pdbx_seq_one_letter_code
_entity_poly.pdbx_strand_id
1 'polypeptide(L)'
;MASLHDLTWKVAPHLDRHLVFPLLEFLQERQLYNDEEILKAKIDLLSETNMVDYAMDIHKSLYHTDDVPQEMVDRRVEVVARLKSLEKSVTPLISFLQNAALVQEMRSDKQYNIQMLNERYQIGVDQIEAMYQYAKFQFECGNYSDAAVYIYQYRALCTNPERSLSALWGKLAAEILMQNWDIVLEELNRLKENIDSKNFASPLAAAE
;
A
#
# COMPACT_ATOMS: atom_id res chain seq x y z
N MET A 1 -25.83 15.89 -17.88
CA MET A 1 -26.70 15.45 -16.76
C MET A 1 -26.00 14.46 -15.82
N ALA A 2 -25.21 13.50 -16.33
CA ALA A 2 -24.45 12.58 -15.49
C ALA A 2 -23.33 13.27 -14.67
N SER A 3 -22.63 14.26 -15.25
CA SER A 3 -21.60 15.05 -14.55
C SER A 3 -22.10 15.85 -13.33
N LEU A 4 -23.40 16.21 -13.31
CA LEU A 4 -24.00 16.97 -12.19
C LEU A 4 -24.14 16.14 -10.91
N HIS A 5 -24.10 14.81 -11.04
CA HIS A 5 -24.24 13.85 -9.94
C HIS A 5 -22.90 13.16 -9.63
N ASP A 6 -21.79 13.66 -10.17
CA ASP A 6 -20.47 13.14 -9.86
C ASP A 6 -20.08 13.48 -8.41
N LEU A 7 -19.82 12.43 -7.64
CA LEU A 7 -19.40 12.51 -6.23
C LEU A 7 -17.91 12.27 -6.06
N THR A 8 -17.16 12.04 -7.14
CA THR A 8 -15.73 11.69 -7.09
C THR A 8 -14.95 12.74 -6.30
N TRP A 9 -15.21 14.03 -6.52
CA TRP A 9 -14.56 15.12 -5.79
C TRP A 9 -14.88 15.17 -4.28
N LYS A 10 -16.04 14.65 -3.85
CA LYS A 10 -16.42 14.57 -2.43
C LYS A 10 -15.79 13.36 -1.76
N VAL A 11 -15.65 12.26 -2.49
CA VAL A 11 -15.15 10.99 -1.95
C VAL A 11 -13.62 10.93 -1.98
N ALA A 12 -12.98 11.47 -3.02
CA ALA A 12 -11.53 11.39 -3.22
C ALA A 12 -10.68 11.89 -2.02
N PRO A 13 -11.04 12.98 -1.30
CA PRO A 13 -10.27 13.43 -0.13
C PRO A 13 -10.26 12.42 1.03
N HIS A 14 -11.19 11.48 1.06
CA HIS A 14 -11.33 10.45 2.10
C HIS A 14 -10.77 9.09 1.67
N LEU A 15 -10.14 9.01 0.49
CA LEU A 15 -9.59 7.79 -0.05
C LEU A 15 -8.07 7.89 -0.20
N ASP A 16 -7.41 6.74 -0.12
CA ASP A 16 -6.02 6.64 -0.54
C ASP A 16 -5.88 6.95 -2.04
N ARG A 17 -4.75 7.55 -2.42
CA ARG A 17 -4.47 7.93 -3.81
C ARG A 17 -4.61 6.76 -4.78
N HIS A 18 -4.19 5.57 -4.38
CA HIS A 18 -4.29 4.38 -5.23
C HIS A 18 -5.76 4.00 -5.50
N LEU A 19 -6.66 4.24 -4.55
CA LEU A 19 -8.11 3.98 -4.67
C LEU A 19 -8.84 5.03 -5.50
N VAL A 20 -8.22 6.19 -5.77
CA VAL A 20 -8.78 7.22 -6.64
C VAL A 20 -8.57 6.86 -8.13
N PHE A 21 -7.55 6.06 -8.49
CA PHE A 21 -7.32 5.67 -9.88
C PHE A 21 -8.49 4.94 -10.54
N PRO A 22 -9.09 3.90 -9.92
CA PRO A 22 -10.26 3.24 -10.51
C PRO A 22 -11.44 4.18 -10.74
N LEU A 23 -11.60 5.21 -9.90
CA LEU A 23 -12.64 6.23 -10.08
C LEU A 23 -12.34 7.10 -11.30
N LEU A 24 -11.10 7.55 -11.47
CA LEU A 24 -10.68 8.33 -12.65
C LEU A 24 -10.76 7.50 -13.94
N GLU A 25 -10.42 6.22 -13.89
CA GLU A 25 -10.59 5.28 -15.01
C GLU A 25 -12.06 5.14 -15.39
N PHE A 26 -12.94 4.96 -14.42
CA PHE A 26 -14.38 4.92 -14.67
C PHE A 26 -14.91 6.22 -15.30
N LEU A 27 -14.46 7.39 -14.82
CA LEU A 27 -14.85 8.67 -15.40
C LEU A 27 -14.38 8.82 -16.87
N GLN A 28 -13.20 8.29 -17.18
CA GLN A 28 -12.64 8.27 -18.53
C GLN A 28 -13.43 7.33 -19.45
N GLU A 29 -13.70 6.11 -19.03
CA GLU A 29 -14.48 5.13 -19.79
C GLU A 29 -15.91 5.64 -20.10
N ARG A 30 -16.50 6.39 -19.16
CA ARG A 30 -17.82 6.99 -19.33
C ARG A 30 -17.81 8.26 -20.16
N GLN A 31 -16.64 8.78 -20.55
CA GLN A 31 -16.45 10.01 -21.32
C GLN A 31 -17.22 11.19 -20.72
N LEU A 32 -17.22 11.28 -19.38
CA LEU A 32 -17.94 12.33 -18.65
C LEU A 32 -17.21 13.67 -18.67
N TYR A 33 -15.89 13.62 -18.82
CA TYR A 33 -14.98 14.76 -18.92
C TYR A 33 -14.02 14.56 -20.09
N ASN A 34 -13.27 15.62 -20.44
CA ASN A 34 -12.26 15.53 -21.49
C ASN A 34 -11.15 14.56 -21.09
N ASP A 35 -10.78 13.64 -21.98
CA ASP A 35 -9.74 12.64 -21.70
C ASP A 35 -8.40 13.30 -21.34
N GLU A 36 -8.02 14.40 -21.98
CA GLU A 36 -6.81 15.14 -21.65
C GLU A 36 -6.78 15.68 -20.21
N GLU A 37 -7.93 16.13 -19.68
CA GLU A 37 -8.03 16.63 -18.31
C GLU A 37 -7.89 15.49 -17.30
N ILE A 38 -8.51 14.33 -17.60
CA ILE A 38 -8.38 13.14 -16.76
C ILE A 38 -6.95 12.61 -16.78
N LEU A 39 -6.31 12.54 -17.95
CA LEU A 39 -4.92 12.10 -18.07
C LEU A 39 -3.96 13.02 -17.29
N LYS A 40 -4.15 14.35 -17.34
CA LYS A 40 -3.38 15.30 -16.51
C LYS A 40 -3.60 15.04 -15.02
N ALA A 41 -4.87 14.88 -14.58
CA ALA A 41 -5.17 14.58 -13.20
C ALA A 41 -4.56 13.23 -12.73
N LYS A 42 -4.50 12.22 -13.60
CA LYS A 42 -3.83 10.95 -13.31
C LYS A 42 -2.32 11.14 -13.15
N ILE A 43 -1.67 11.95 -14.00
CA ILE A 43 -0.24 12.27 -13.86
C ILE A 43 0.03 12.98 -12.54
N ASP A 44 -0.79 13.98 -12.19
CA ASP A 44 -0.64 14.71 -10.93
C ASP A 44 -0.78 13.79 -9.72
N LEU A 45 -1.75 12.85 -9.75
CA LEU A 45 -1.93 11.85 -8.70
C LEU A 45 -0.74 10.88 -8.60
N LEU A 46 -0.20 10.44 -9.74
CA LEU A 46 0.98 9.56 -9.80
C LEU A 46 2.28 10.27 -9.45
N SER A 47 2.34 11.60 -9.58
CA SER A 47 3.53 12.38 -9.26
C SER A 47 3.95 12.24 -7.78
N GLU A 48 3.03 11.85 -6.90
CA GLU A 48 3.30 11.59 -5.49
C GLU A 48 3.37 10.09 -5.12
N THR A 49 3.26 9.18 -6.10
CA THR A 49 3.40 7.72 -5.89
C THR A 49 4.71 7.20 -6.53
N ASN A 50 5.04 5.93 -6.30
CA ASN A 50 6.22 5.29 -6.91
C ASN A 50 5.87 4.48 -8.18
N MET A 51 4.65 4.63 -8.72
CA MET A 51 4.20 4.00 -9.96
C MET A 51 4.77 4.72 -11.21
N VAL A 52 6.10 4.84 -11.29
CA VAL A 52 6.77 5.65 -12.30
C VAL A 52 6.51 5.11 -13.71
N ASP A 53 6.58 3.79 -13.92
CA ASP A 53 6.33 3.19 -15.24
C ASP A 53 4.91 3.52 -15.74
N TYR A 54 3.90 3.46 -14.86
CA TYR A 54 2.53 3.84 -15.22
C TYR A 54 2.41 5.33 -15.54
N ALA A 55 3.08 6.20 -14.77
CA ALA A 55 3.11 7.63 -15.06
C ALA A 55 3.73 7.95 -16.43
N MET A 56 4.80 7.23 -16.79
CA MET A 56 5.45 7.34 -18.09
C MET A 56 4.50 6.92 -19.22
N ASP A 57 3.75 5.83 -19.05
CA ASP A 57 2.79 5.37 -20.06
C ASP A 57 1.61 6.35 -20.26
N ILE A 58 1.12 6.96 -19.18
CA ILE A 58 0.10 8.01 -19.26
C ILE A 58 0.66 9.26 -19.94
N HIS A 59 1.89 9.67 -19.64
CA HIS A 59 2.54 10.80 -20.29
C HIS A 59 2.66 10.59 -21.81
N LYS A 60 3.13 9.41 -22.23
CA LYS A 60 3.21 9.04 -23.65
C LYS A 60 1.84 9.10 -24.33
N SER A 61 0.82 8.61 -23.64
CA SER A 61 -0.57 8.63 -24.12
C SER A 61 -1.12 10.05 -24.27
N LEU A 62 -0.80 10.94 -23.32
CA LEU A 62 -1.28 12.33 -23.31
C LEU A 62 -0.63 13.19 -24.42
N TYR A 63 0.68 13.04 -24.64
CA TYR A 63 1.42 13.84 -25.61
C TYR A 63 1.61 13.16 -26.95
N HIS A 64 1.08 11.94 -27.11
CA HIS A 64 1.25 11.09 -28.31
C HIS A 64 2.71 10.99 -28.75
N THR A 65 3.60 10.80 -27.79
CA THR A 65 5.05 10.72 -27.99
C THR A 65 5.62 9.52 -27.26
N ASP A 66 6.71 8.97 -27.78
CA ASP A 66 7.51 7.96 -27.06
C ASP A 66 8.53 8.61 -26.11
N ASP A 67 8.74 9.92 -26.24
CA ASP A 67 9.69 10.68 -25.43
C ASP A 67 9.13 10.95 -24.03
N VAL A 68 9.90 10.57 -23.03
CA VAL A 68 9.55 10.78 -21.62
C VAL A 68 10.56 11.75 -20.99
N PRO A 69 10.12 12.70 -20.15
CA PRO A 69 11.01 13.61 -19.46
C PRO A 69 12.12 12.87 -18.71
N GLN A 70 13.35 13.40 -18.81
CA GLN A 70 14.52 12.82 -18.13
C GLN A 70 14.30 12.66 -16.63
N GLU A 71 13.58 13.60 -16.00
CA GLU A 71 13.20 13.55 -14.58
C GLU A 71 12.47 12.25 -14.21
N MET A 72 11.55 11.76 -15.05
CA MET A 72 10.84 10.49 -14.79
C MET A 72 11.78 9.29 -14.92
N VAL A 73 12.73 9.34 -15.85
CA VAL A 73 13.73 8.28 -16.03
C VAL A 73 14.67 8.21 -14.83
N ASP A 74 15.15 9.35 -14.36
CA ASP A 74 16.03 9.44 -13.19
C ASP A 74 15.32 8.95 -11.93
N ARG A 75 14.06 9.37 -11.75
CA ARG A 75 13.21 8.94 -10.63
C ARG A 75 12.94 7.43 -10.67
N ARG A 76 12.75 6.84 -11.85
CA ARG A 76 12.64 5.38 -12.02
C ARG A 76 13.89 4.66 -11.52
N VAL A 77 15.08 5.18 -11.83
CA VAL A 77 16.36 4.61 -11.35
C VAL A 77 16.44 4.66 -9.83
N GLU A 78 16.06 5.79 -9.22
CA GLU A 78 16.02 5.96 -7.76
C GLU A 78 15.06 4.96 -7.10
N VAL A 79 13.83 4.86 -7.61
CA VAL A 79 12.78 3.97 -7.09
C VAL A 79 13.25 2.51 -7.14
N VAL A 80 13.82 2.07 -8.26
CA VAL A 80 14.34 0.70 -8.41
C VAL A 80 15.55 0.45 -7.50
N ALA A 81 16.43 1.43 -7.33
CA ALA A 81 17.57 1.30 -6.42
C ALA A 81 17.12 1.15 -4.96
N ARG A 82 16.14 1.96 -4.55
CA ARG A 82 15.55 1.89 -3.20
C ARG A 82 14.80 0.57 -2.98
N LEU A 83 14.05 0.09 -3.95
CA LEU A 83 13.38 -1.21 -3.90
C LEU A 83 14.38 -2.34 -3.62
N LYS A 84 15.47 -2.40 -4.42
CA LYS A 84 16.53 -3.41 -4.26
C LYS A 84 17.24 -3.32 -2.92
N SER A 85 17.42 -2.11 -2.38
CA SER A 85 18.02 -1.93 -1.05
C SER A 85 17.12 -2.47 0.05
N LEU A 86 15.82 -2.17 -0.01
CA LEU A 86 14.84 -2.66 0.96
C LEU A 86 14.67 -4.18 0.87
N GLU A 87 14.59 -4.72 -0.34
CA GLU A 87 14.51 -6.16 -0.60
C GLU A 87 15.66 -6.92 0.07
N LYS A 88 16.90 -6.45 -0.10
CA LYS A 88 18.08 -7.05 0.55
C LYS A 88 17.99 -7.05 2.07
N SER A 89 17.51 -5.97 2.67
CA SER A 89 17.35 -5.86 4.12
C SER A 89 16.29 -6.81 4.67
N VAL A 90 15.24 -7.08 3.89
CA VAL A 90 14.09 -7.89 4.32
C VAL A 90 14.23 -9.36 3.89
N THR A 91 15.14 -9.69 2.97
CA THR A 91 15.38 -11.05 2.47
C THR A 91 15.56 -12.09 3.58
N PRO A 92 16.39 -11.87 4.63
CA PRO A 92 16.54 -12.87 5.71
C PRO A 92 15.23 -13.16 6.44
N LEU A 93 14.42 -12.12 6.65
CA LEU A 93 13.12 -12.23 7.31
C LEU A 93 12.09 -12.95 6.42
N ILE A 94 12.05 -12.63 5.12
CA ILE A 94 11.17 -13.33 4.17
C ILE A 94 11.56 -14.81 4.06
N SER A 95 12.85 -15.13 3.96
CA SER A 95 13.32 -16.53 3.91
C SER A 95 12.96 -17.31 5.17
N PHE A 96 13.00 -16.66 6.35
CA PHE A 96 12.52 -17.25 7.60
C PHE A 96 11.02 -17.54 7.54
N LEU A 97 10.21 -16.55 7.13
CA LEU A 97 8.74 -16.64 7.10
C LEU A 97 8.21 -17.59 6.02
N GLN A 98 8.97 -17.84 4.95
CA GLN A 98 8.63 -18.84 3.94
C GLN A 98 8.87 -20.28 4.42
N ASN A 99 9.68 -20.47 5.47
CA ASN A 99 9.97 -21.79 5.99
C ASN A 99 8.93 -22.23 7.02
N ALA A 100 8.01 -23.10 6.61
CA ALA A 100 6.91 -23.59 7.44
C ALA A 100 7.37 -24.24 8.76
N ALA A 101 8.54 -24.89 8.78
CA ALA A 101 9.08 -25.50 10.00
C ALA A 101 9.52 -24.44 11.03
N LEU A 102 10.06 -23.32 10.57
CA LEU A 102 10.49 -22.22 11.42
C LEU A 102 9.30 -21.39 11.93
N VAL A 103 8.27 -21.23 11.09
CA VAL A 103 7.02 -20.57 11.49
C VAL A 103 6.26 -21.40 12.54
N GLN A 104 6.38 -22.73 12.54
CA GLN A 104 5.81 -23.57 13.60
C GLN A 104 6.49 -23.36 14.97
N GLU A 105 7.74 -22.87 15.01
CA GLU A 105 8.39 -22.50 16.27
C GLU A 105 7.83 -21.18 16.84
N MET A 106 7.15 -20.36 16.01
CA MET A 106 6.55 -19.13 16.46
C MET A 106 5.37 -19.41 17.41
N ARG A 107 5.35 -18.67 18.52
CA ARG A 107 4.31 -18.72 19.54
C ARG A 107 3.27 -17.63 19.30
N SER A 108 2.16 -17.70 20.03
CA SER A 108 1.16 -16.61 20.07
C SER A 108 1.74 -15.31 20.68
N ASP A 109 2.77 -15.43 21.51
CA ASP A 109 3.48 -14.29 22.09
C ASP A 109 4.47 -13.67 21.10
N LYS A 110 4.12 -12.47 20.62
CA LYS A 110 4.94 -11.70 19.67
C LYS A 110 6.28 -11.25 20.27
N GLN A 111 6.32 -10.96 21.58
CA GLN A 111 7.54 -10.50 22.26
C GLN A 111 8.59 -11.62 22.25
N TYR A 112 8.16 -12.85 22.53
CA TYR A 112 9.00 -14.03 22.47
C TYR A 112 9.51 -14.30 21.06
N ASN A 113 8.65 -14.18 20.05
CA ASN A 113 9.04 -14.39 18.65
C ASN A 113 10.12 -13.40 18.22
N ILE A 114 10.02 -12.12 18.60
CA ILE A 114 11.03 -11.10 18.30
C ILE A 114 12.37 -11.42 18.97
N GLN A 115 12.35 -11.84 20.24
CA GLN A 115 13.58 -12.23 20.95
C GLN A 115 14.25 -13.44 20.31
N MET A 116 13.47 -14.49 20.00
CA MET A 116 13.97 -15.68 19.32
C MET A 116 14.59 -15.35 17.95
N LEU A 117 13.93 -14.49 17.17
CA LEU A 117 14.42 -14.01 15.87
C LEU A 117 15.75 -13.27 16.00
N ASN A 118 15.89 -12.43 17.03
CA ASN A 118 17.11 -11.69 17.27
C ASN A 118 18.27 -12.62 17.71
N GLU A 119 18.02 -13.50 18.68
CA GLU A 119 19.05 -14.37 19.24
C GLU A 119 19.53 -15.45 18.28
N ARG A 120 18.61 -16.08 17.53
CA ARG A 120 18.94 -17.23 16.65
C ARG A 120 19.24 -16.84 15.21
N TYR A 121 18.57 -15.81 14.70
CA TYR A 121 18.61 -15.45 13.28
C TYR A 121 19.18 -14.05 13.03
N GLN A 122 19.57 -13.31 14.07
CA GLN A 122 20.05 -11.92 14.00
C GLN A 122 19.04 -10.98 13.31
N ILE A 123 17.75 -11.33 13.36
CA ILE A 123 16.65 -10.53 12.85
C ILE A 123 16.12 -9.68 14.01
N GLY A 124 16.48 -8.41 14.00
CA GLY A 124 16.04 -7.43 14.97
C GLY A 124 14.77 -6.68 14.57
N VAL A 125 14.44 -5.68 15.39
CA VAL A 125 13.32 -4.77 15.15
C VAL A 125 13.51 -3.96 13.86
N ASP A 126 14.77 -3.68 13.49
CA ASP A 126 15.11 -2.94 12.28
C ASP A 126 14.68 -3.69 11.00
N GLN A 127 14.81 -5.02 10.96
CA GLN A 127 14.37 -5.83 9.82
C GLN A 127 12.83 -5.91 9.74
N ILE A 128 12.16 -5.93 10.89
CA ILE A 128 10.69 -5.91 10.96
C ILE A 128 10.18 -4.55 10.47
N GLU A 129 10.80 -3.44 10.87
CA GLU A 129 10.42 -2.11 10.38
C GLU A 129 10.80 -1.93 8.91
N ALA A 130 11.93 -2.49 8.47
CA ALA A 130 12.29 -2.54 7.05
C ALA A 130 11.25 -3.31 6.23
N MET A 131 10.64 -4.38 6.79
CA MET A 131 9.55 -5.12 6.15
C MET A 131 8.30 -4.24 5.97
N TYR A 132 7.95 -3.44 6.97
CA TYR A 132 6.85 -2.49 6.84
C TYR A 132 7.12 -1.47 5.73
N GLN A 133 8.33 -0.91 5.71
CA GLN A 133 8.75 0.04 4.67
C GLN A 133 8.76 -0.62 3.28
N TYR A 134 9.24 -1.86 3.18
CA TYR A 134 9.24 -2.63 1.95
C TYR A 134 7.82 -2.90 1.45
N ALA A 135 6.91 -3.32 2.33
CA ALA A 135 5.53 -3.58 1.97
C ALA A 135 4.80 -2.29 1.53
N LYS A 136 5.03 -1.17 2.23
CA LYS A 136 4.55 0.16 1.80
C LYS A 136 5.11 0.54 0.44
N PHE A 137 6.41 0.31 0.22
CA PHE A 137 7.05 0.62 -1.05
C PHE A 137 6.50 -0.22 -2.20
N GLN A 138 6.22 -1.51 -1.96
CA GLN A 138 5.54 -2.37 -2.93
C GLN A 138 4.13 -1.87 -3.26
N PHE A 139 3.37 -1.43 -2.25
CA PHE A 139 2.07 -0.79 -2.46
C PHE A 139 2.18 0.48 -3.31
N GLU A 140 3.13 1.36 -2.98
CA GLU A 140 3.40 2.61 -3.72
C GLU A 140 3.88 2.36 -5.16
N CYS A 141 4.49 1.20 -5.44
CA CYS A 141 4.85 0.77 -6.80
C CYS A 141 3.69 0.12 -7.57
N GLY A 142 2.53 -0.12 -6.92
CA GLY A 142 1.37 -0.76 -7.52
C GLY A 142 1.33 -2.29 -7.38
N ASN A 143 2.26 -2.90 -6.66
CA ASN A 143 2.32 -4.34 -6.42
C ASN A 143 1.45 -4.72 -5.21
N TYR A 144 0.13 -4.64 -5.35
CA TYR A 144 -0.83 -4.81 -4.25
C TYR A 144 -0.85 -6.24 -3.67
N SER A 145 -0.64 -7.26 -4.51
CA SER A 145 -0.63 -8.67 -4.07
C SER A 145 0.51 -8.96 -3.09
N ASP A 146 1.72 -8.61 -3.49
CA ASP A 146 2.91 -8.78 -2.65
C ASP A 146 2.81 -7.90 -1.39
N ALA A 147 2.34 -6.65 -1.54
CA ALA A 147 2.11 -5.76 -0.39
C ALA A 147 1.17 -6.38 0.64
N ALA A 148 0.03 -6.95 0.23
CA ALA A 148 -0.92 -7.59 1.13
C ALA A 148 -0.31 -8.77 1.89
N VAL A 149 0.49 -9.61 1.21
CA VAL A 149 1.21 -10.74 1.82
C VAL A 149 2.24 -10.26 2.84
N TYR A 150 3.07 -9.28 2.48
CA TYR A 150 4.09 -8.76 3.39
C TYR A 150 3.47 -8.02 4.59
N ILE A 151 2.38 -7.29 4.40
CA ILE A 151 1.65 -6.64 5.50
C ILE A 151 1.07 -7.68 6.46
N TYR A 152 0.48 -8.77 5.93
CA TYR A 152 -0.03 -9.86 6.77
C TYR A 152 1.08 -10.47 7.64
N GLN A 153 2.22 -10.77 7.02
CA GLN A 153 3.39 -11.30 7.72
C GLN A 153 3.95 -10.32 8.76
N TYR A 154 4.06 -9.03 8.42
CA TYR A 154 4.47 -7.98 9.35
C TYR A 154 3.55 -7.91 10.57
N ARG A 155 2.23 -8.02 10.38
CA ARG A 155 1.24 -7.97 11.49
C ARG A 155 1.39 -9.11 12.49
N ALA A 156 1.86 -10.28 12.06
CA ALA A 156 2.17 -11.40 12.96
C ALA A 156 3.29 -11.05 13.95
N LEU A 157 4.21 -10.17 13.55
CA LEU A 157 5.39 -9.78 14.33
C LEU A 157 5.27 -8.39 14.97
N CYS A 158 4.39 -7.52 14.47
CA CYS A 158 4.25 -6.15 14.95
C CYS A 158 3.67 -6.10 16.38
N THR A 159 4.37 -5.39 17.27
CA THR A 159 3.97 -5.10 18.66
C THR A 159 3.47 -3.66 18.85
N ASN A 160 3.70 -2.77 17.88
CA ASN A 160 3.28 -1.38 17.96
C ASN A 160 1.80 -1.23 17.53
N PRO A 161 0.91 -0.69 18.39
CA PRO A 161 -0.52 -0.59 18.10
C PRO A 161 -0.88 0.43 17.01
N GLU A 162 -0.08 1.48 16.80
CA GLU A 162 -0.29 2.45 15.72
C GLU A 162 0.10 1.85 14.38
N ARG A 163 1.29 1.26 14.28
CA ARG A 163 1.75 0.54 13.08
C ARG A 163 0.83 -0.62 12.72
N SER A 164 0.31 -1.34 13.72
CA SER A 164 -0.67 -2.40 13.48
C SER A 164 -1.97 -1.87 12.87
N LEU A 165 -2.42 -0.67 13.25
CA LEU A 165 -3.60 -0.04 12.65
C LEU A 165 -3.31 0.45 11.23
N SER A 166 -2.16 1.10 11.00
CA SER A 166 -1.75 1.50 9.64
C SER A 166 -1.61 0.30 8.70
N ALA A 167 -1.08 -0.83 9.21
CA ALA A 167 -0.98 -2.08 8.47
C ALA A 167 -2.36 -2.66 8.13
N LEU A 168 -3.36 -2.56 9.02
CA LEU A 168 -4.74 -2.95 8.74
C LEU A 168 -5.33 -2.16 7.57
N TRP A 169 -5.19 -0.82 7.60
CA TRP A 169 -5.63 0.06 6.53
C TRP A 169 -4.93 -0.25 5.20
N GLY A 170 -3.61 -0.43 5.23
CA GLY A 170 -2.84 -0.77 4.03
C GLY A 170 -3.24 -2.11 3.42
N LYS A 171 -3.49 -3.13 4.27
CA LYS A 171 -4.00 -4.43 3.79
C LYS A 171 -5.40 -4.27 3.17
N LEU A 172 -6.30 -3.58 3.84
CA LEU A 172 -7.65 -3.33 3.33
C LEU A 172 -7.60 -2.63 1.95
N ALA A 173 -6.81 -1.58 1.81
CA ALA A 173 -6.65 -0.86 0.55
C ALA A 173 -6.09 -1.77 -0.57
N ALA A 174 -5.08 -2.59 -0.26
CA ALA A 174 -4.50 -3.53 -1.22
C ALA A 174 -5.53 -4.58 -1.68
N GLU A 175 -6.32 -5.15 -0.77
CA GLU A 175 -7.34 -6.14 -1.09
C GLU A 175 -8.52 -5.53 -1.89
N ILE A 176 -8.89 -4.27 -1.62
CA ILE A 176 -9.89 -3.54 -2.43
C ILE A 176 -9.37 -3.35 -3.86
N LEU A 177 -8.11 -2.95 -4.04
CA LEU A 177 -7.50 -2.76 -5.35
C LEU A 177 -7.36 -4.07 -6.14
N MET A 178 -7.23 -5.20 -5.44
CA MET A 178 -7.26 -6.53 -6.03
C MET A 178 -8.67 -7.10 -6.22
N GLN A 179 -9.72 -6.39 -5.77
CA GLN A 179 -11.13 -6.82 -5.86
C GLN A 179 -11.43 -8.12 -5.09
N ASN A 180 -10.68 -8.41 -4.02
CA ASN A 180 -10.86 -9.61 -3.19
C ASN A 180 -11.92 -9.38 -2.09
N TRP A 181 -13.19 -9.25 -2.49
CA TRP A 181 -14.27 -8.79 -1.60
C TRP A 181 -14.50 -9.65 -0.35
N ASP A 182 -14.25 -10.97 -0.43
CA ASP A 182 -14.36 -11.87 0.72
C ASP A 182 -13.35 -11.49 1.82
N ILE A 183 -12.08 -11.25 1.44
CA ILE A 183 -11.01 -10.85 2.36
C ILE A 183 -11.23 -9.41 2.84
N VAL A 184 -11.69 -8.51 1.95
CA VAL A 184 -12.04 -7.13 2.30
C VAL A 184 -13.06 -7.09 3.42
N LEU A 185 -14.12 -7.93 3.36
CA LEU A 185 -15.13 -7.99 4.40
C LEU A 185 -14.54 -8.44 5.75
N GLU A 186 -13.66 -9.44 5.75
CA GLU A 186 -12.98 -9.90 6.96
C GLU A 186 -12.09 -8.81 7.56
N GLU A 187 -11.25 -8.14 6.75
CA GLU A 187 -10.37 -7.09 7.23
C GLU A 187 -11.14 -5.83 7.66
N LEU A 188 -12.28 -5.52 7.02
CA LEU A 188 -13.16 -4.42 7.42
C LEU A 188 -13.80 -4.68 8.79
N ASN A 189 -14.28 -5.90 9.04
CA ASN A 189 -14.81 -6.26 10.37
C ASN A 189 -13.73 -6.16 11.45
N ARG A 190 -12.50 -6.64 11.16
CA ARG A 190 -11.36 -6.51 12.10
C ARG A 190 -10.99 -5.06 12.37
N LEU A 191 -11.00 -4.23 11.33
CA LEU A 191 -10.71 -2.81 11.45
C LEU A 191 -11.77 -2.11 12.30
N LYS A 192 -13.05 -2.41 12.05
CA LYS A 192 -14.17 -1.91 12.84
C LYS A 192 -14.03 -2.31 14.31
N GLU A 193 -13.75 -3.58 14.61
CA GLU A 193 -13.52 -4.04 15.98
C GLU A 193 -12.35 -3.32 16.65
N ASN A 194 -11.26 -3.05 15.92
CA ASN A 194 -10.10 -2.32 16.44
C ASN A 194 -10.43 -0.85 16.76
N ILE A 195 -11.24 -0.21 15.93
CA ILE A 195 -11.69 1.17 16.10
C ILE A 195 -12.70 1.23 17.28
N ASP A 196 -13.70 0.36 17.30
CA ASP A 196 -14.74 0.34 18.34
C ASP A 196 -14.18 -0.03 19.72
N SER A 197 -13.14 -0.88 19.78
CA SER A 197 -12.48 -1.26 21.05
C SER A 197 -11.52 -0.20 21.57
N LYS A 198 -11.00 0.68 20.71
CA LYS A 198 -10.25 1.86 21.13
C LYS A 198 -11.26 2.91 21.61
N ASN A 199 -11.43 3.03 22.93
CA ASN A 199 -12.06 4.20 23.53
C ASN A 199 -11.22 5.43 23.19
N PHE A 200 -11.51 6.08 22.05
CA PHE A 200 -10.88 7.32 21.67
C PHE A 200 -11.18 8.36 22.75
N ALA A 201 -10.12 8.85 23.41
CA ALA A 201 -10.24 9.88 24.46
C ALA A 201 -10.77 11.22 23.92
N SER A 202 -10.81 11.39 22.59
CA SER A 202 -11.39 12.54 21.90
C SER A 202 -12.34 12.06 20.79
N PRO A 203 -13.60 12.53 20.76
CA PRO A 203 -14.56 12.23 19.69
C PRO A 203 -14.10 12.63 18.28
N LEU A 204 -13.09 13.50 18.17
CA LEU A 204 -12.59 14.04 16.91
C LEU A 204 -11.64 13.08 16.18
N ALA A 205 -10.90 12.24 16.92
CA ALA A 205 -9.98 11.24 16.36
C ALA A 205 -10.70 10.01 15.76
N ALA A 206 -12.03 9.92 15.92
CA ALA A 206 -12.86 8.92 15.27
C ALA A 206 -13.41 9.40 13.90
N ALA A 207 -13.19 10.66 13.54
CA ALA A 207 -13.76 11.32 12.36
C ALA A 207 -12.70 11.87 11.36
N GLU A 208 -11.41 11.78 11.70
CA GLU A 208 -10.27 12.07 10.81
C GLU A 208 -9.57 10.75 10.42
#